data_AF-A0A7X6T6F7-F1
#
_entry.id   AF-A0A7X6T6F7-F1
#
_cell.length_a   1.000
_cell.length_b   1.000
_cell.length_c   1.000
_cell.angle_alpha   90.00
_cell.angle_beta   90.00
_cell.angle_gamma   90.00
#
_symmetry.space_group_name_H-M   'P 1'
#
loop_
_entity.id
_entity.type
_entity.pdbx_description
1 polymer ?
#
loop_
_entity_poly.entity_id
_entity_poly.type
_entity_poly.pdbx_seq_one_letter_code
_entity_poly.pdbx_strand_id
1 'polypeptide(L)'
;MDRTTKRDLAIILGAILLAVASLSLIGRLNIDSSTDAFIPKKDKVVAINDKIEAEFGSLDAMMVGVYNPNGTILTKDNLAVVSHLTDQFATIEGVDSVMSITNTEHMQPSSDGFEAIPLYDKDEEGAIERLRERLDEWSEVYYGAFISQDTSMAAFIIYPKTGLGQDGQDAILNSLKNVVDSSPHDSLEFSYVGLPVVKKQINESLMSDMAILAPIVGLLIILVLLFSFRRLAGIALPIIGLAISASVTIGIMALFKITFTMATMLVPVLLLIVGSAYAIHVMSHFYGEVTLANRALSRDETHLLIHLVFKRNRMPIIMAGATTAAGFI
;
A
#
# COMPACT_ATOMS: atom_id res chain seq x y z
N MET A 1 -12.64 35.81 34.48
CA MET A 1 -12.09 35.22 33.23
C MET A 1 -12.82 35.88 32.07
N ASP A 2 -12.08 36.66 31.29
CA ASP A 2 -12.62 37.57 30.27
C ASP A 2 -13.36 36.82 29.14
N ARG A 3 -14.38 37.43 28.52
CA ARG A 3 -15.23 36.79 27.48
C ARG A 3 -14.40 36.30 26.28
N THR A 4 -13.34 37.03 25.96
CA THR A 4 -12.34 36.71 24.94
C THR A 4 -11.60 35.41 25.23
N THR A 5 -11.13 35.24 26.47
CA THR A 5 -10.35 34.05 26.88
C THR A 5 -11.19 32.76 26.83
N LYS A 6 -12.49 32.85 27.13
CA LYS A 6 -13.41 31.70 27.01
C LYS A 6 -13.63 31.30 25.55
N ARG A 7 -13.73 32.27 24.64
CA ARG A 7 -13.89 32.02 23.21
C ARG A 7 -12.65 31.39 22.61
N ASP A 8 -11.47 31.92 22.93
CA ASP A 8 -10.20 31.42 22.41
C ASP A 8 -9.94 29.97 22.88
N LEU A 9 -10.24 29.68 24.14
CA LEU A 9 -10.16 28.32 24.68
C LEU A 9 -11.14 27.37 23.97
N ALA A 10 -12.38 27.82 23.71
CA ALA A 10 -13.36 27.02 22.99
C ALA A 10 -12.91 26.70 21.54
N ILE A 11 -12.26 27.65 20.86
CA ILE A 11 -11.71 27.42 19.52
C ILE A 11 -10.58 26.39 19.55
N ILE A 12 -9.64 26.52 20.50
CA ILE A 12 -8.52 25.58 20.63
C ILE A 12 -9.03 24.17 20.96
N LEU A 13 -9.93 24.05 21.93
CA LEU A 13 -10.55 22.77 22.29
C LEU A 13 -11.33 22.16 21.12
N GLY A 14 -12.07 22.99 20.38
CA GLY A 14 -12.78 22.56 19.17
C GLY A 14 -11.84 22.04 18.08
N ALA A 15 -10.72 22.73 17.82
CA ALA A 15 -9.72 22.32 16.83
C ALA A 15 -9.01 21.01 17.23
N ILE A 16 -8.66 20.86 18.51
CA ILE A 16 -8.09 19.62 19.03
C ILE A 16 -9.10 18.48 18.94
N LEU A 17 -10.36 18.71 19.33
CA LEU A 17 -11.41 17.70 19.26
C LEU A 17 -11.69 17.29 17.81
N LEU A 18 -11.67 18.25 16.88
CA LEU A 18 -11.80 17.97 15.45
C LEU A 18 -10.63 17.13 14.93
N ALA A 19 -9.39 17.43 15.33
CA ALA A 19 -8.22 16.64 14.94
C ALA A 19 -8.29 15.21 15.51
N VAL A 20 -8.64 15.05 16.79
CA VAL A 20 -8.81 13.73 17.42
C VAL A 20 -9.94 12.94 16.77
N ALA A 21 -11.09 13.58 16.50
CA ALA A 21 -12.19 12.95 15.79
C ALA A 21 -11.78 12.52 14.36
N SER A 22 -11.00 13.34 13.67
CA SER A 22 -10.48 13.03 12.34
C SER A 22 -9.51 11.84 12.36
N LEU A 23 -8.59 11.79 13.33
CA LEU A 23 -7.67 10.67 13.51
C LEU A 23 -8.39 9.39 13.93
N SER A 24 -9.50 9.47 14.66
CA SER A 24 -10.29 8.28 15.00
C SER A 24 -10.88 7.58 13.76
N LEU A 25 -10.98 8.30 12.63
CA LEU A 25 -11.43 7.76 11.34
C LEU A 25 -10.29 7.14 10.51
N ILE A 26 -9.03 7.21 10.95
CA ILE A 26 -7.88 6.75 10.15
C ILE A 26 -7.97 5.25 9.81
N GLY A 27 -8.54 4.43 10.69
CA GLY A 27 -8.77 3.00 10.43
C GLY A 27 -9.83 2.72 9.37
N ARG A 28 -10.58 3.73 8.92
CA ARG A 28 -11.54 3.63 7.80
C ARG A 28 -10.95 4.16 6.49
N LEU A 29 -9.68 4.54 6.48
CA LEU A 29 -9.01 5.01 5.28
C LEU A 29 -8.93 3.84 4.29
N ASN A 30 -9.45 4.06 3.09
CA ASN A 30 -9.36 3.07 2.02
C ASN A 30 -8.01 3.20 1.34
N ILE A 31 -7.14 2.21 1.46
CA ILE A 31 -5.82 2.20 0.82
C ILE A 31 -5.92 1.34 -0.44
N ASP A 32 -5.39 1.86 -1.55
CA ASP A 32 -5.33 1.14 -2.81
C ASP A 32 -3.93 1.29 -3.40
N SER A 33 -3.18 0.20 -3.36
CA SER A 33 -1.83 0.10 -3.93
C SER A 33 -1.83 -0.47 -5.34
N SER A 34 -2.99 -0.66 -5.97
CA SER A 34 -3.08 -1.14 -7.35
C SER A 34 -2.70 -0.04 -8.35
N THR A 35 -2.19 -0.48 -9.49
CA THR A 35 -2.04 0.39 -10.67
C THR A 35 -3.39 0.77 -11.28
N ASP A 36 -4.44 0.00 -10.98
CA ASP A 36 -5.80 0.19 -11.50
C ASP A 36 -6.44 1.45 -10.93
N ALA A 37 -6.01 1.89 -9.75
CA ALA A 37 -6.40 3.16 -9.15
C ALA A 37 -6.12 4.37 -10.05
N PHE A 38 -5.20 4.24 -11.01
CA PHE A 38 -4.88 5.29 -11.99
C PHE A 38 -5.71 5.21 -13.27
N ILE A 39 -6.47 4.13 -13.47
CA ILE A 39 -7.30 3.93 -14.66
C ILE A 39 -8.67 4.60 -14.43
N PRO A 40 -9.18 5.40 -15.39
CA PRO A 40 -10.51 5.97 -15.28
C PRO A 40 -11.58 4.87 -15.17
N LYS A 41 -12.29 4.82 -14.03
CA LYS A 41 -13.33 3.81 -13.76
C LYS A 41 -14.47 3.74 -14.79
N LYS A 42 -14.66 4.80 -15.57
CA LYS A 42 -15.71 4.88 -16.61
C LYS A 42 -15.19 4.51 -18.01
N ASP A 43 -13.93 4.10 -18.13
CA ASP A 43 -13.39 3.64 -19.41
C ASP A 43 -14.06 2.33 -19.84
N LYS A 44 -14.18 2.14 -21.16
CA LYS A 44 -14.74 0.91 -21.73
C LYS A 44 -13.90 -0.31 -21.38
N VAL A 45 -12.57 -0.15 -21.27
CA VAL A 45 -11.66 -1.25 -20.95
C VAL A 45 -11.96 -1.83 -19.57
N VAL A 46 -12.24 -0.98 -18.58
CA VAL A 46 -12.60 -1.41 -17.21
C VAL A 46 -13.90 -2.22 -17.22
N ALA A 47 -14.93 -1.73 -17.89
CA ALA A 47 -16.22 -2.42 -17.98
C ALA A 47 -16.15 -3.76 -18.76
N ILE A 48 -15.18 -3.91 -19.66
CA ILE A 48 -14.91 -5.19 -20.34
C ILE A 48 -14.21 -6.14 -19.36
N ASN A 49 -13.20 -5.67 -18.63
CA ASN A 49 -12.49 -6.48 -17.64
C ASN A 49 -13.44 -7.00 -16.55
N ASP A 50 -14.31 -6.14 -16.00
CA ASP A 50 -15.30 -6.52 -14.99
C ASP A 50 -16.23 -7.66 -15.47
N LYS A 51 -16.57 -7.67 -16.77
CA LYS A 51 -17.39 -8.76 -17.35
C LYS A 51 -16.62 -10.05 -17.48
N ILE A 52 -15.34 -9.97 -17.88
CA ILE A 52 -14.47 -11.15 -17.96
C ILE A 52 -14.31 -11.76 -16.57
N GLU A 53 -14.04 -10.94 -15.55
CA GLU A 53 -13.92 -11.43 -14.17
C GLU A 53 -15.22 -12.02 -13.62
N ALA A 54 -16.37 -11.45 -13.99
CA ALA A 54 -17.67 -11.98 -13.58
C ALA A 54 -17.98 -13.36 -14.22
N GLU A 55 -17.47 -13.63 -15.43
CA GLU A 55 -17.74 -14.86 -16.17
C GLU A 55 -16.67 -15.94 -15.92
N PHE A 56 -15.41 -15.55 -15.83
CA PHE A 56 -14.26 -16.47 -15.74
C PHE A 56 -13.59 -16.49 -14.37
N GLY A 57 -13.98 -15.63 -13.43
CA GLY A 57 -13.39 -15.54 -12.10
C GLY A 57 -12.19 -14.60 -12.03
N SER A 58 -11.47 -14.63 -10.89
CA SER A 58 -10.31 -13.76 -10.66
C SER A 58 -9.15 -14.13 -11.58
N LEU A 59 -8.67 -13.18 -12.36
CA LEU A 59 -7.48 -13.36 -13.21
C LEU A 59 -6.17 -13.03 -12.48
N ASP A 60 -6.25 -12.43 -11.29
CA ASP A 60 -5.10 -12.10 -10.43
C ASP A 60 -4.57 -13.37 -9.72
N ALA A 61 -3.87 -14.23 -10.48
CA ALA A 61 -3.21 -15.40 -9.91
C ALA A 61 -2.02 -15.00 -9.02
N MET A 62 -1.84 -15.74 -7.93
CA MET A 62 -0.59 -15.79 -7.17
C MET A 62 0.26 -16.92 -7.72
N MET A 63 1.57 -16.71 -7.84
CA MET A 63 2.52 -17.72 -8.26
C MET A 63 3.52 -18.00 -7.15
N VAL A 64 3.77 -19.28 -6.87
CA VAL A 64 4.89 -19.71 -6.03
C VAL A 64 5.85 -20.48 -6.92
N GLY A 65 7.09 -20.03 -7.00
CA GLY A 65 8.15 -20.73 -7.71
C GLY A 65 8.94 -21.59 -6.74
N VAL A 66 9.17 -22.86 -7.07
CA VAL A 66 10.07 -23.77 -6.36
C VAL A 66 11.28 -24.05 -7.22
N TYR A 67 12.47 -23.83 -6.68
CA TYR A 67 13.74 -23.93 -7.37
C TYR A 67 14.67 -24.93 -6.68
N ASN A 68 15.31 -25.79 -7.46
CA ASN A 68 16.36 -26.69 -6.98
C ASN A 68 17.75 -26.15 -7.40
N PRO A 69 18.52 -25.53 -6.49
CA PRO A 69 19.86 -25.00 -6.82
C PRO A 69 20.87 -26.08 -7.25
N ASN A 70 20.59 -27.35 -6.98
CA ASN A 70 21.50 -28.46 -7.23
C ASN A 70 21.15 -29.28 -8.48
N GLY A 71 20.15 -28.86 -9.28
CA GLY A 71 19.80 -29.55 -10.53
C GLY A 71 18.31 -29.46 -10.86
N THR A 72 17.73 -30.57 -11.31
CA THR A 72 16.33 -30.61 -11.77
C THR A 72 15.33 -30.74 -10.62
N ILE A 73 14.14 -30.16 -10.78
CA ILE A 73 12.95 -30.42 -9.95
C ILE A 73 12.33 -31.78 -10.28
N LEU A 74 12.64 -32.38 -11.44
CA LEU A 74 12.09 -33.65 -11.90
C LEU A 74 12.76 -34.86 -11.20
N THR A 75 12.68 -34.90 -9.88
CA THR A 75 13.09 -36.03 -9.04
C THR A 75 11.90 -36.50 -8.20
N LYS A 76 11.90 -37.77 -7.81
CA LYS A 76 10.81 -38.34 -7.02
C LYS A 76 10.58 -37.58 -5.70
N ASP A 77 11.67 -37.20 -5.02
CA ASP A 77 11.61 -36.51 -3.74
C ASP A 77 11.09 -35.07 -3.91
N ASN A 78 11.58 -34.35 -4.92
CA ASN A 78 11.12 -32.99 -5.21
C ASN A 78 9.64 -32.96 -5.63
N LEU A 79 9.22 -33.89 -6.49
CA LEU A 79 7.81 -33.99 -6.92
C LEU A 79 6.88 -34.42 -5.77
N ALA A 80 7.37 -35.20 -4.80
CA ALA A 80 6.60 -35.49 -3.59
C ALA A 80 6.39 -34.23 -2.75
N VAL A 81 7.40 -33.35 -2.64
CA VAL A 81 7.25 -32.04 -2.00
C VAL A 81 6.26 -31.16 -2.76
N VAL A 82 6.37 -31.09 -4.10
CA VAL A 82 5.43 -30.32 -4.94
C VAL A 82 3.99 -30.83 -4.79
N SER A 83 3.78 -32.15 -4.81
CA SER A 83 2.45 -32.74 -4.61
C SER A 83 1.90 -32.41 -3.22
N HIS A 84 2.72 -32.56 -2.18
CA HIS A 84 2.31 -32.24 -0.80
C HIS A 84 1.93 -30.76 -0.65
N LEU A 85 2.75 -29.85 -1.17
CA LEU A 85 2.47 -28.41 -1.12
C LEU A 85 1.24 -28.03 -1.94
N THR A 86 1.01 -28.69 -3.08
CA THR A 86 -0.20 -28.48 -3.90
C THR A 86 -1.46 -28.77 -3.08
N ASP A 87 -1.48 -29.90 -2.36
CA ASP A 87 -2.61 -30.27 -1.50
C ASP A 87 -2.77 -29.30 -0.33
N GLN A 88 -1.67 -28.92 0.33
CA GLN A 88 -1.71 -27.98 1.47
C GLN A 88 -2.20 -26.59 1.03
N PHE A 89 -1.71 -26.05 -0.09
CA PHE A 89 -2.15 -24.76 -0.62
C PHE A 89 -3.64 -24.75 -0.96
N ALA A 90 -4.17 -25.87 -1.48
CA ALA A 90 -5.60 -25.98 -1.79
C ALA A 90 -6.50 -25.94 -0.53
N THR A 91 -5.96 -26.21 0.66
CA THR A 91 -6.72 -26.12 1.93
C THR A 91 -6.76 -24.72 2.54
N ILE A 92 -5.98 -23.77 2.01
CA ILE A 92 -5.91 -22.41 2.56
C ILE A 92 -7.24 -21.69 2.36
N GLU A 93 -7.77 -21.09 3.43
CA GLU A 93 -8.99 -20.29 3.35
C GLU A 93 -8.80 -19.10 2.38
N GLY A 94 -9.72 -18.97 1.43
CA GLY A 94 -9.69 -17.93 0.40
C GLY A 94 -9.03 -18.38 -0.92
N VAL A 95 -8.36 -19.54 -0.96
CA VAL A 95 -7.91 -20.14 -2.22
C VAL A 95 -9.10 -20.83 -2.90
N ASP A 96 -9.23 -20.62 -4.21
CA ASP A 96 -10.25 -21.27 -5.06
C ASP A 96 -9.69 -22.52 -5.73
N SER A 97 -8.51 -22.40 -6.35
CA SER A 97 -7.82 -23.52 -6.98
C SER A 97 -6.29 -23.34 -6.98
N VAL A 98 -5.59 -24.47 -7.07
CA VAL A 98 -4.12 -24.53 -7.17
C VAL A 98 -3.77 -25.46 -8.32
N MET A 99 -2.87 -25.02 -9.19
CA MET A 99 -2.33 -25.81 -10.30
C MET A 99 -0.82 -25.94 -10.17
N SER A 100 -0.30 -27.14 -10.42
CA SER A 100 1.13 -27.44 -10.48
C SER A 100 1.37 -28.60 -11.43
N ILE A 101 2.64 -28.93 -11.70
CA ILE A 101 3.00 -30.09 -12.53
C ILE A 101 2.50 -31.44 -11.97
N THR A 102 2.11 -31.51 -10.69
CA THR A 102 1.69 -32.76 -10.04
C THR A 102 0.18 -32.99 -10.03
N ASN A 103 -0.65 -31.99 -10.33
CA ASN A 103 -2.11 -32.12 -10.41
C ASN A 103 -2.71 -31.64 -11.73
N THR A 104 -1.85 -31.23 -12.69
CA THR A 104 -2.27 -30.83 -14.03
C THR A 104 -2.57 -32.06 -14.89
N GLU A 105 -3.59 -31.98 -15.72
CA GLU A 105 -3.91 -32.99 -16.72
C GLU A 105 -3.17 -32.71 -18.05
N HIS A 106 -2.82 -33.78 -18.75
CA HIS A 106 -2.21 -33.81 -20.06
C HIS A 106 -3.18 -34.44 -21.05
N MET A 107 -3.37 -33.80 -22.21
CA MET A 107 -4.23 -34.33 -23.26
C MET A 107 -3.39 -35.11 -24.27
N GLN A 108 -3.68 -36.40 -24.40
CA GLN A 108 -3.05 -37.27 -25.38
C GLN A 108 -4.06 -37.77 -26.42
N PRO A 109 -3.62 -38.10 -27.65
CA PRO A 109 -4.48 -38.75 -28.63
C PRO A 109 -4.99 -40.11 -28.14
N SER A 110 -6.29 -40.36 -28.33
CA SER A 110 -6.95 -41.64 -28.03
C SER A 110 -7.81 -42.09 -29.22
N SER A 111 -8.32 -43.33 -29.19
CA SER A 111 -9.17 -43.86 -30.26
C SER A 111 -10.46 -43.07 -30.48
N ASP A 112 -10.96 -42.41 -29.43
CA ASP A 112 -12.18 -41.60 -29.45
C ASP A 112 -11.88 -40.09 -29.57
N GLY A 113 -10.63 -39.72 -29.85
CA GLY A 113 -10.18 -38.34 -30.03
C GLY A 113 -9.04 -37.98 -29.09
N PHE A 114 -9.37 -37.36 -27.96
CA PHE A 114 -8.40 -36.98 -26.92
C PHE A 114 -8.84 -37.52 -25.57
N GLU A 115 -7.87 -37.92 -24.76
CA GLU A 115 -8.08 -38.33 -23.38
C GLU A 115 -7.24 -37.45 -22.45
N ALA A 116 -7.84 -37.02 -21.34
CA ALA A 116 -7.14 -36.32 -20.28
C ALA A 116 -6.56 -37.36 -19.31
N ILE A 117 -5.24 -37.36 -19.17
CA ILE A 117 -4.50 -38.20 -18.23
C ILE A 117 -3.69 -37.32 -17.28
N PRO A 118 -3.26 -37.78 -16.09
CA PRO A 118 -2.38 -36.99 -15.24
C PRO A 118 -1.06 -36.66 -15.96
N LEU A 119 -0.61 -35.41 -15.90
CA LEU A 119 0.72 -35.03 -16.41
C LEU A 119 1.81 -35.82 -15.68
N TYR A 120 1.69 -35.94 -14.36
CA TYR A 120 2.53 -36.75 -13.51
C TYR A 120 1.69 -37.78 -12.74
N ASP A 121 2.03 -39.06 -12.91
CA ASP A 121 1.53 -40.14 -12.07
C ASP A 121 2.70 -40.78 -11.32
N LYS A 122 2.67 -40.71 -9.98
CA LYS A 122 3.74 -41.24 -9.12
C LYS A 122 3.80 -42.77 -9.11
N ASP A 123 2.69 -43.43 -9.46
CA ASP A 123 2.54 -44.88 -9.42
C ASP A 123 2.87 -45.52 -10.78
N GLU A 124 3.09 -44.70 -11.83
CA GLU A 124 3.58 -45.14 -13.13
C GLU A 124 5.05 -45.62 -13.07
N GLU A 125 5.33 -46.80 -13.64
CA GLU A 125 6.70 -47.24 -13.95
C GLU A 125 7.47 -46.21 -14.79
N GLY A 126 8.67 -45.81 -14.37
CA GLY A 126 9.39 -44.74 -15.08
C GLY A 126 8.66 -43.37 -15.08
N ALA A 127 7.85 -43.09 -14.05
CA ALA A 127 7.06 -41.85 -13.90
C ALA A 127 7.80 -40.56 -14.30
N ILE A 128 9.07 -40.43 -13.95
CA ILE A 128 9.88 -39.24 -14.28
C ILE A 128 10.16 -39.14 -15.78
N GLU A 129 10.42 -40.27 -16.43
CA GLU A 129 10.69 -40.28 -17.87
C GLU A 129 9.41 -40.00 -18.66
N ARG A 130 8.28 -40.59 -18.25
CA ARG A 130 6.97 -40.27 -18.83
C ARG A 130 6.55 -38.82 -18.63
N LEU A 131 6.84 -38.26 -17.45
CA LEU A 131 6.64 -36.83 -17.21
C LEU A 131 7.47 -35.99 -18.19
N ARG A 132 8.74 -36.33 -18.43
CA ARG A 132 9.57 -35.61 -19.43
C ARG A 132 9.01 -35.73 -20.84
N GLU A 133 8.62 -36.93 -21.27
CA GLU A 133 8.00 -37.15 -22.58
C GLU A 133 6.75 -36.27 -22.76
N ARG A 134 5.83 -36.28 -21.79
CA ARG A 134 4.62 -35.45 -21.81
C ARG A 134 4.92 -33.95 -21.80
N LEU A 135 5.92 -33.52 -21.03
CA LEU A 135 6.37 -32.12 -21.01
C LEU A 135 6.88 -31.70 -22.39
N ASP A 136 7.61 -32.56 -23.09
CA ASP A 136 8.19 -32.28 -24.40
C ASP A 136 7.14 -32.29 -25.51
N GLU A 137 6.13 -33.17 -25.43
CA GLU A 137 5.02 -33.23 -26.39
C GLU A 137 4.26 -31.91 -26.49
N TRP A 138 4.03 -31.23 -25.36
CA TRP A 138 3.34 -29.93 -25.29
C TRP A 138 4.26 -28.85 -24.71
N SER A 139 5.48 -28.80 -25.23
CA SER A 139 6.53 -27.94 -24.70
C SER A 139 6.14 -26.45 -24.59
N GLU A 140 5.40 -25.92 -25.56
CA GLU A 140 4.93 -24.53 -25.57
C GLU A 140 3.91 -24.22 -24.46
N VAL A 141 3.22 -25.24 -23.94
CA VAL A 141 2.22 -25.10 -22.88
C VAL A 141 2.86 -25.20 -21.50
N TYR A 142 3.81 -26.13 -21.33
CA TYR A 142 4.37 -26.44 -20.01
C TYR A 142 5.63 -25.64 -19.68
N TYR A 143 6.57 -25.52 -20.62
CA TYR A 143 7.82 -24.81 -20.36
C TYR A 143 7.59 -23.30 -20.35
N GLY A 144 8.04 -22.63 -19.28
CA GLY A 144 7.82 -21.21 -19.04
C GLY A 144 6.54 -20.89 -18.26
N ALA A 145 5.54 -21.79 -18.28
CA ALA A 145 4.31 -21.64 -17.49
C ALA A 145 4.38 -22.41 -16.16
N PHE A 146 4.75 -23.70 -16.22
CA PHE A 146 4.77 -24.59 -15.06
C PHE A 146 6.16 -25.09 -14.69
N ILE A 147 7.08 -25.15 -15.64
CA ILE A 147 8.46 -25.62 -15.43
C ILE A 147 9.46 -24.78 -16.24
N SER A 148 10.65 -24.55 -15.71
CA SER A 148 11.72 -23.86 -16.44
C SER A 148 12.31 -24.74 -17.55
N GLN A 149 12.91 -24.10 -18.56
CA GLN A 149 13.55 -24.77 -19.70
C GLN A 149 14.69 -25.72 -19.28
N ASP A 150 15.44 -25.37 -18.24
CA ASP A 150 16.49 -26.21 -17.66
C ASP A 150 15.95 -27.20 -16.61
N THR A 151 14.64 -27.24 -16.40
CA THR A 151 13.92 -28.05 -15.41
C THR A 151 14.33 -27.81 -13.96
N SER A 152 15.08 -26.76 -13.66
CA SER A 152 15.54 -26.43 -12.29
C SER A 152 14.45 -25.78 -11.44
N MET A 153 13.36 -25.32 -12.04
CA MET A 153 12.28 -24.60 -11.37
C MET A 153 10.92 -25.11 -11.82
N ALA A 154 9.96 -25.19 -10.89
CA ALA A 154 8.54 -25.39 -11.19
C ALA A 154 7.69 -24.30 -10.53
N ALA A 155 6.47 -24.10 -11.04
CA ALA A 155 5.54 -23.10 -10.54
C ALA A 155 4.25 -23.73 -10.00
N PHE A 156 3.76 -23.16 -8.91
CA PHE A 156 2.38 -23.29 -8.45
C PHE A 156 1.62 -22.05 -8.90
N ILE A 157 0.49 -22.23 -9.58
CA ILE A 157 -0.44 -21.15 -9.94
C ILE A 157 -1.65 -21.26 -9.01
N ILE A 158 -1.89 -20.23 -8.21
CA ILE A 158 -2.87 -20.22 -7.13
C ILE A 158 -3.89 -19.13 -7.43
N TYR A 159 -5.14 -19.53 -7.65
CA TYR A 159 -6.24 -18.61 -7.91
C TYR A 159 -6.98 -18.31 -6.60
N PRO A 160 -7.02 -17.04 -6.15
CA PRO A 160 -7.84 -16.65 -5.01
C PRO A 160 -9.33 -16.60 -5.41
N LYS A 161 -10.22 -16.78 -4.42
CA LYS A 161 -11.66 -16.58 -4.60
C LYS A 161 -11.96 -15.13 -5.01
N THR A 162 -12.96 -14.96 -5.86
CA THR A 162 -13.42 -13.63 -6.30
C THR A 162 -13.94 -12.79 -5.13
N GLY A 163 -13.73 -11.48 -5.20
CA GLY A 163 -14.21 -10.52 -4.19
C GLY A 163 -13.38 -10.44 -2.91
N LEU A 164 -12.22 -11.12 -2.84
CA LEU A 164 -11.28 -10.93 -1.75
C LEU A 164 -10.61 -9.55 -1.84
N GLY A 165 -10.78 -8.74 -0.79
CA GLY A 165 -10.03 -7.51 -0.60
C GLY A 165 -8.55 -7.76 -0.32
N GLN A 166 -7.77 -6.67 -0.22
CA GLN A 166 -6.32 -6.73 0.00
C GLN A 166 -5.94 -7.55 1.25
N ASP A 167 -6.64 -7.35 2.37
CA ASP A 167 -6.40 -8.10 3.61
C ASP A 167 -6.54 -9.63 3.42
N GLY A 168 -7.51 -10.05 2.60
CA GLY A 168 -7.73 -11.46 2.30
C GLY A 168 -6.61 -12.04 1.44
N GLN A 169 -6.15 -11.29 0.45
CA GLN A 169 -5.01 -11.69 -0.40
C GLN A 169 -3.70 -11.75 0.41
N ASP A 170 -3.49 -10.81 1.34
CA ASP A 170 -2.35 -10.80 2.24
C ASP A 170 -2.38 -11.98 3.21
N ALA A 171 -3.57 -12.37 3.69
CA ALA A 171 -3.76 -13.55 4.51
C ALA A 171 -3.40 -14.85 3.76
N ILE A 172 -3.83 -14.99 2.50
CA ILE A 172 -3.44 -16.12 1.66
C ILE A 172 -1.91 -16.16 1.49
N LEU A 173 -1.28 -15.04 1.14
CA LEU A 173 0.18 -14.98 0.93
C LEU A 173 0.95 -15.34 2.22
N ASN A 174 0.49 -14.91 3.37
CA ASN A 174 1.09 -15.28 4.65
C ASN A 174 0.90 -16.78 4.96
N SER A 175 -0.28 -17.33 4.68
CA SER A 175 -0.55 -18.77 4.82
C SER A 175 0.31 -19.62 3.88
N LEU A 176 0.49 -19.19 2.63
CA LEU A 176 1.40 -19.85 1.69
C LEU A 176 2.82 -19.92 2.25
N LYS A 177 3.34 -18.80 2.76
CA LYS A 177 4.66 -18.73 3.41
C LYS A 177 4.76 -19.67 4.60
N ASN A 178 3.76 -19.66 5.48
CA ASN A 178 3.74 -20.55 6.65
C ASN A 178 3.72 -22.03 6.26
N VAL A 179 2.95 -22.40 5.23
CA VAL A 179 2.89 -23.79 4.74
C VAL A 179 4.26 -24.22 4.21
N VAL A 180 4.92 -23.39 3.40
CA VAL A 180 6.28 -23.66 2.90
C VAL A 180 7.25 -23.79 4.06
N ASP A 181 7.30 -22.81 4.96
CA ASP A 181 8.22 -22.78 6.11
C ASP A 181 8.05 -23.98 7.05
N SER A 182 6.83 -24.52 7.16
CA SER A 182 6.51 -25.68 8.01
C SER A 182 6.76 -27.03 7.34
N SER A 183 6.94 -27.05 6.01
CA SER A 183 7.17 -28.28 5.25
C SER A 183 8.67 -28.62 5.24
N PRO A 184 9.08 -29.89 5.24
CA PRO A 184 10.49 -30.24 5.05
C PRO A 184 10.91 -30.00 3.60
N HIS A 185 11.86 -29.09 3.37
CA HIS A 185 12.29 -28.68 2.03
C HIS A 185 13.77 -28.25 1.94
N ASP A 186 14.64 -28.77 2.80
CA ASP A 186 16.03 -28.30 3.04
C ASP A 186 16.94 -28.09 1.80
N SER A 187 16.56 -28.63 0.64
CA SER A 187 17.29 -28.47 -0.63
C SER A 187 16.60 -27.60 -1.68
N LEU A 188 15.43 -27.04 -1.39
CA LEU A 188 14.60 -26.27 -2.33
C LEU A 188 14.46 -24.82 -1.87
N GLU A 189 14.53 -23.90 -2.81
CA GLU A 189 14.29 -22.48 -2.58
C GLU A 189 12.93 -22.08 -3.13
N PHE A 190 12.25 -21.15 -2.45
CA PHE A 190 10.92 -20.70 -2.82
C PHE A 190 10.88 -19.20 -3.10
N SER A 191 10.13 -18.82 -4.12
CA SER A 191 9.86 -17.45 -4.50
C SER A 191 8.36 -17.22 -4.64
N TYR A 192 7.90 -16.01 -4.33
CA TYR A 192 6.49 -15.64 -4.40
C TYR A 192 6.36 -14.50 -5.40
N VAL A 193 5.53 -14.69 -6.42
CA VAL A 193 5.34 -13.79 -7.55
C VAL A 193 3.85 -13.58 -7.80
N GLY A 194 3.48 -12.49 -8.45
CA GLY A 194 2.10 -12.18 -8.82
C GLY A 194 1.66 -10.80 -8.35
N LEU A 195 0.57 -10.31 -8.94
CA LEU A 195 0.03 -8.98 -8.64
C LEU A 195 -0.27 -8.78 -7.14
N PRO A 196 -0.81 -9.76 -6.39
CA PRO A 196 -1.02 -9.61 -4.96
C PRO A 196 0.28 -9.39 -4.16
N VAL A 197 1.37 -10.09 -4.52
CA VAL A 197 2.69 -9.91 -3.87
C VAL A 197 3.24 -8.51 -4.13
N VAL A 198 3.11 -8.02 -5.36
CA VAL A 198 3.53 -6.66 -5.74
C VAL A 198 2.69 -5.61 -5.01
N LYS A 199 1.35 -5.78 -4.97
CA LYS A 199 0.43 -4.87 -4.27
C LYS A 199 0.76 -4.77 -2.77
N LYS A 200 1.10 -5.90 -2.13
CA LYS A 200 1.56 -5.93 -0.74
C LYS A 200 2.87 -5.17 -0.55
N GLN A 201 3.88 -5.46 -1.38
CA GLN A 201 5.18 -4.80 -1.31
C GLN A 201 5.05 -3.29 -1.50
N ILE A 202 4.21 -2.84 -2.43
CA ILE A 202 3.90 -1.42 -2.61
C ILE A 202 3.29 -0.85 -1.31
N ASN A 203 2.28 -1.50 -0.74
CA ASN A 203 1.64 -1.02 0.50
C ASN A 203 2.64 -0.89 1.67
N GLU A 204 3.47 -1.91 1.88
CA GLU A 204 4.52 -1.87 2.91
C GLU A 204 5.53 -0.74 2.66
N SER A 205 5.94 -0.53 1.40
CA SER A 205 6.80 0.59 1.01
C SER A 205 6.11 1.94 1.24
N LEU A 206 4.81 2.08 0.92
CA LEU A 206 4.06 3.32 1.15
C LEU A 206 4.00 3.68 2.65
N MET A 207 3.76 2.68 3.50
CA MET A 207 3.73 2.88 4.95
C MET A 207 5.12 3.21 5.51
N SER A 208 6.16 2.53 5.03
CA SER A 208 7.56 2.81 5.39
C SER A 208 7.98 4.23 5.01
N ASP A 209 7.67 4.66 3.79
CA ASP A 209 7.97 6.01 3.31
C ASP A 209 7.26 7.07 4.15
N MET A 210 6.01 6.86 4.55
CA MET A 210 5.32 7.75 5.47
C MET A 210 5.98 7.80 6.85
N ALA A 211 6.40 6.66 7.38
CA ALA A 211 7.10 6.57 8.65
C ALA A 211 8.48 7.24 8.64
N ILE A 212 9.12 7.35 7.48
CA ILE A 212 10.45 7.95 7.32
C ILE A 212 10.37 9.43 6.89
N LEU A 213 9.62 9.74 5.84
CA LEU A 213 9.56 11.08 5.25
C LEU A 213 8.85 12.08 6.15
N ALA A 214 7.74 11.71 6.79
CA ALA A 214 7.00 12.65 7.62
C ALA A 214 7.82 13.16 8.83
N PRO A 215 8.53 12.30 9.59
CA PRO A 215 9.44 12.77 10.64
C PRO A 215 10.62 13.58 10.11
N ILE A 216 11.21 13.22 8.97
CA ILE A 216 12.31 13.98 8.37
C ILE A 216 11.85 15.40 8.01
N VAL A 217 10.73 15.53 7.30
CA VAL A 217 10.16 16.83 6.92
C VAL A 217 9.74 17.61 8.17
N GLY A 218 9.13 16.95 9.15
CA GLY A 218 8.80 17.55 10.44
C GLY A 218 10.03 18.10 11.16
N LEU A 219 11.12 17.33 11.20
CA LEU A 219 12.39 17.75 11.79
C LEU A 219 12.99 18.94 11.04
N LEU A 220 13.00 18.91 9.71
CA LEU A 220 13.48 20.03 8.89
C LEU A 220 12.67 21.30 9.14
N ILE A 221 11.34 21.20 9.23
CA ILE A 221 10.47 22.33 9.60
C ILE A 221 10.81 22.83 11.00
N ILE A 222 10.96 21.94 11.98
CA ILE A 222 11.37 22.31 13.35
C ILE A 222 12.70 23.05 13.34
N LEU A 223 13.70 22.58 12.58
CA LEU A 223 15.00 23.24 12.45
C LEU A 223 14.87 24.63 11.84
N VAL A 224 14.11 24.77 10.75
CA VAL A 224 13.86 26.08 10.11
C VAL A 224 13.17 27.02 11.09
N LEU A 225 12.15 26.57 11.83
CA LEU A 225 11.45 27.36 12.84
C LEU A 225 12.36 27.74 14.02
N LEU A 226 13.22 26.81 14.46
CA LEU A 226 14.19 27.03 15.53
C LEU A 226 15.22 28.10 15.12
N PHE A 227 15.79 28.00 13.92
CA PHE A 227 16.73 29.00 13.41
C PHE A 227 16.06 30.36 13.18
N SER A 228 14.81 30.37 12.69
CA SER A 228 14.07 31.60 12.38
C SER A 228 13.63 32.35 13.64
N PHE A 229 13.11 31.64 14.65
CA PHE A 229 12.43 32.27 15.79
C PHE A 229 13.15 32.09 17.13
N ARG A 230 13.98 31.05 17.28
CA ARG A 230 14.75 30.74 18.51
C ARG A 230 13.91 30.74 19.79
N ARG A 231 12.62 30.45 19.69
CA ARG A 231 11.64 30.45 20.79
C ARG A 231 10.73 29.24 20.67
N LEU A 232 10.50 28.52 21.78
CA LEU A 232 9.66 27.31 21.81
C LEU A 232 8.23 27.57 21.29
N ALA A 233 7.61 28.70 21.67
CA ALA A 233 6.29 29.07 21.16
C ALA A 233 6.29 29.30 19.64
N GLY A 234 7.39 29.78 19.07
CA GLY A 234 7.57 29.96 17.62
C GLY A 234 7.73 28.67 16.84
N ILE A 235 7.93 27.54 17.54
CA ILE A 235 8.03 26.20 16.96
C ILE A 235 6.72 25.44 17.21
N ALA A 236 6.29 25.38 18.47
CA ALA A 236 5.15 24.58 18.90
C ALA A 236 3.84 25.03 18.23
N LEU A 237 3.58 26.34 18.14
CA LEU A 237 2.33 26.85 17.57
C LEU A 237 2.16 26.49 16.08
N PRO A 238 3.17 26.72 15.20
CA PRO A 238 3.15 26.20 13.83
C PRO A 238 2.95 24.69 13.76
N ILE A 239 3.75 23.90 14.49
CA ILE A 239 3.70 22.44 14.40
C ILE A 239 2.33 21.87 14.83
N ILE A 240 1.74 22.41 15.90
CA ILE A 240 0.39 22.01 16.33
C ILE A 240 -0.64 22.34 15.24
N GLY A 241 -0.57 23.53 14.65
CA GLY A 241 -1.47 23.93 13.55
C GLY A 241 -1.34 23.00 12.33
N LEU A 242 -0.11 22.62 11.97
CA LEU A 242 0.15 21.70 10.87
C LEU A 242 -0.36 20.29 11.16
N ALA A 243 -0.15 19.78 12.38
CA ALA A 243 -0.64 18.47 12.79
C ALA A 243 -2.17 18.40 12.77
N ILE A 244 -2.85 19.46 13.25
CA ILE A 244 -4.32 19.57 13.17
C ILE A 244 -4.76 19.57 11.70
N SER A 245 -4.14 20.38 10.85
CA SER A 245 -4.46 20.45 9.42
C SER A 245 -4.33 19.09 8.73
N ALA A 246 -3.20 18.41 8.92
CA ALA A 246 -2.95 17.10 8.32
C ALA A 246 -3.94 16.04 8.83
N SER A 247 -4.23 16.04 10.13
CA SER A 247 -5.20 15.14 10.75
C SER A 247 -6.59 15.32 10.14
N VAL A 248 -7.04 16.56 9.98
CA VAL A 248 -8.34 16.89 9.39
C VAL A 248 -8.40 16.45 7.92
N THR A 249 -7.34 16.65 7.14
CA THR A 249 -7.30 16.18 5.75
C THR A 249 -7.44 14.66 5.67
N ILE A 250 -6.70 13.91 6.49
CA ILE A 250 -6.80 12.44 6.52
C ILE A 250 -8.21 12.01 6.95
N GLY A 251 -8.80 12.67 7.95
CA GLY A 251 -10.17 12.40 8.39
C GLY A 251 -11.22 12.67 7.30
N ILE A 252 -11.06 13.75 6.53
CA ILE A 252 -11.89 14.05 5.36
C ILE A 252 -11.75 12.95 4.31
N MET A 253 -10.51 12.51 4.00
CA MET A 253 -10.29 11.42 3.06
C MET A 253 -11.00 10.14 3.51
N ALA A 254 -10.87 9.77 4.79
CA ALA A 254 -11.57 8.62 5.36
C ALA A 254 -13.10 8.76 5.33
N LEU A 255 -13.63 9.96 5.64
CA LEU A 255 -15.07 10.22 5.66
C LEU A 255 -15.71 10.15 4.27
N PHE A 256 -15.05 10.72 3.26
CA PHE A 256 -15.51 10.75 1.88
C PHE A 256 -15.07 9.54 1.06
N LYS A 257 -14.41 8.54 1.69
CA LYS A 257 -13.85 7.35 1.02
C LYS A 257 -12.93 7.71 -0.15
N ILE A 258 -12.18 8.80 -0.01
CA ILE A 258 -11.12 9.16 -0.96
C ILE A 258 -9.99 8.18 -0.75
N THR A 259 -9.70 7.42 -1.80
CA THR A 259 -8.69 6.37 -1.77
C THR A 259 -7.29 6.94 -1.54
N PHE A 260 -6.55 6.33 -0.63
CA PHE A 260 -5.15 6.61 -0.37
C PHE A 260 -4.28 5.74 -1.29
N THR A 261 -3.70 6.36 -2.31
CA THR A 261 -2.89 5.71 -3.35
C THR A 261 -1.42 6.13 -3.27
N MET A 262 -0.57 5.57 -4.12
CA MET A 262 0.83 5.99 -4.27
C MET A 262 0.97 7.49 -4.58
N ALA A 263 -0.01 8.11 -5.25
CA ALA A 263 0.03 9.54 -5.53
C ALA A 263 -0.44 10.38 -4.34
N THR A 264 -1.57 10.00 -3.73
CA THR A 264 -2.15 10.80 -2.64
C THR A 264 -1.40 10.62 -1.32
N MET A 265 -0.48 9.64 -1.21
CA MET A 265 0.37 9.49 -0.04
C MET A 265 1.19 10.74 0.29
N LEU A 266 1.50 11.55 -0.73
CA LEU A 266 2.29 12.76 -0.56
C LEU A 266 1.48 13.90 0.07
N VAL A 267 0.14 13.81 0.09
CA VAL A 267 -0.74 14.89 0.55
C VAL A 267 -0.41 15.34 1.99
N PRO A 268 -0.29 14.45 3.00
CA PRO A 268 0.08 14.88 4.35
C PRO A 268 1.42 15.62 4.41
N VAL A 269 2.43 15.14 3.67
CA VAL A 269 3.75 15.77 3.63
C VAL A 269 3.71 17.14 2.92
N LEU A 270 2.99 17.24 1.80
CA LEU A 270 2.79 18.50 1.07
C LEU A 270 2.06 19.54 1.95
N LEU A 271 1.10 19.10 2.77
CA LEU A 271 0.43 19.98 3.74
C LEU A 271 1.37 20.51 4.81
N LEU A 272 2.31 19.69 5.30
CA LEU A 272 3.35 20.16 6.22
C LEU A 272 4.22 21.25 5.55
N ILE A 273 4.64 21.03 4.30
CA ILE A 273 5.48 21.96 3.55
C ILE A 273 4.75 23.29 3.30
N VAL A 274 3.61 23.24 2.60
CA VAL A 274 2.86 24.44 2.22
C VAL A 274 2.31 25.16 3.45
N GLY A 275 1.75 24.40 4.40
CA GLY A 275 1.24 24.98 5.65
C GLY A 275 2.34 25.66 6.46
N SER A 276 3.56 25.09 6.49
CA SER A 276 4.68 25.68 7.23
C SER A 276 5.05 27.05 6.70
N ALA A 277 4.97 27.28 5.38
CA ALA A 277 5.23 28.59 4.78
C ALA A 277 4.25 29.65 5.30
N TYR A 278 2.96 29.33 5.41
CA TYR A 278 1.95 30.24 5.97
C TYR A 278 2.20 30.51 7.46
N ALA A 279 2.52 29.47 8.24
CA ALA A 279 2.82 29.62 9.65
C ALA A 279 4.08 30.48 9.88
N ILE A 280 5.15 30.25 9.10
CA ILE A 280 6.37 31.07 9.12
C ILE A 280 6.07 32.51 8.75
N HIS A 281 5.25 32.76 7.73
CA HIS A 281 4.88 34.11 7.31
C HIS A 281 4.15 34.90 8.42
N VAL A 282 3.18 34.28 9.10
CA VAL A 282 2.49 34.93 10.23
C VAL A 282 3.44 35.15 11.40
N MET A 283 4.22 34.12 11.77
CA MET A 283 5.11 34.17 12.93
C MET A 283 6.27 35.16 12.73
N SER A 284 6.80 35.30 11.52
CA SER A 284 7.87 36.27 11.22
C SER A 284 7.39 37.71 11.35
N HIS A 285 6.18 38.01 10.87
CA HIS A 285 5.58 39.33 11.10
C HIS A 285 5.31 39.58 12.58
N PHE A 286 4.80 38.60 13.33
CA PHE A 286 4.60 38.75 14.77
C PHE A 286 5.91 39.00 15.52
N TYR A 287 6.92 38.15 15.33
CA TYR A 287 8.19 38.31 16.03
C TYR A 287 9.00 39.51 15.56
N GLY A 288 8.84 39.94 14.30
CA GLY A 288 9.41 41.19 13.80
C GLY A 288 8.91 42.39 14.59
N GLU A 289 7.59 42.51 14.77
CA GLU A 289 6.99 43.62 15.54
C GLU A 289 7.33 43.54 17.05
N VAL A 290 7.38 42.32 17.62
CA VAL A 290 7.87 42.11 19.00
C VAL A 290 9.32 42.57 19.16
N THR A 291 10.16 42.32 18.16
CA THR A 291 11.57 42.74 18.16
C THR A 291 11.68 44.26 18.02
N LEU A 292 10.88 44.88 17.15
CA LEU A 292 10.84 46.34 16.96
C LEU A 292 10.36 47.08 18.21
N ALA A 293 9.42 46.51 18.97
CA ALA A 293 8.96 47.09 20.23
C ALA A 293 10.10 47.22 21.27
N ASN A 294 11.13 46.38 21.17
CA ASN A 294 12.34 46.39 21.99
C ASN A 294 12.09 46.43 23.51
N ARG A 295 10.96 45.87 23.96
CA ARG A 295 10.60 45.72 25.38
C ARG A 295 9.64 44.57 25.58
N ALA A 296 9.47 44.15 26.83
CA ALA A 296 8.38 43.24 27.18
C ALA A 296 7.03 43.93 26.92
N LEU A 297 6.18 43.25 26.14
CA LEU A 297 4.82 43.70 25.88
C LEU A 297 3.92 43.21 27.00
N SER A 298 2.98 44.07 27.42
CA SER A 298 1.87 43.65 28.27
C SER A 298 0.95 42.68 27.52
N ARG A 299 0.05 42.03 28.25
CA ARG A 299 -0.94 41.10 27.67
C ARG A 299 -1.83 41.80 26.65
N ASP A 300 -2.26 43.03 26.95
CA ASP A 300 -3.16 43.80 26.08
C ASP A 300 -2.45 44.28 24.82
N GLU A 301 -1.20 44.72 24.93
CA GLU A 301 -0.35 45.08 23.79
C GLU A 301 -0.08 43.87 22.90
N THR A 302 0.18 42.70 23.49
CA THR A 302 0.36 41.44 22.75
C THR A 302 -0.91 41.06 21.98
N HIS A 303 -2.08 41.17 22.62
CA HIS A 303 -3.36 40.87 21.97
C HIS A 303 -3.66 41.83 20.81
N LEU A 304 -3.40 43.13 20.99
CA LEU A 304 -3.53 44.13 19.94
C LEU A 304 -2.59 43.84 18.77
N LEU A 305 -1.34 43.45 19.07
CA LEU A 305 -0.36 43.10 18.06
C LEU A 305 -0.76 41.87 17.25
N ILE A 306 -1.26 40.81 17.89
CA ILE A 306 -1.80 39.63 17.20
C ILE A 306 -2.93 40.04 16.25
N HIS A 307 -3.86 40.89 16.70
CA HIS A 307 -4.96 41.37 15.87
C HIS A 307 -4.47 42.16 14.65
N LEU A 308 -3.45 43.01 14.84
CA LEU A 308 -2.85 43.80 13.76
C LEU A 308 -2.15 42.90 12.73
N VAL A 309 -1.30 41.98 13.20
CA VAL A 309 -0.58 41.02 12.34
C VAL A 309 -1.57 40.18 11.54
N PHE A 310 -2.64 39.67 12.19
CA PHE A 310 -3.66 38.90 11.49
C PHE A 310 -4.41 39.73 10.45
N LYS A 311 -4.84 40.96 10.81
CA LYS A 311 -5.55 41.86 9.89
C LYS A 311 -4.70 42.22 8.67
N ARG A 312 -3.39 42.40 8.84
CA ARG A 312 -2.44 42.69 7.74
C ARG A 312 -2.22 41.48 6.84
N ASN A 313 -2.09 40.28 7.41
CA ASN A 313 -1.70 39.07 6.67
C ASN A 313 -2.87 38.22 6.16
N ARG A 314 -4.13 38.51 6.54
CA ARG A 314 -5.30 37.70 6.14
C ARG A 314 -5.44 37.55 4.61
N MET A 315 -5.31 38.64 3.86
CA MET A 315 -5.52 38.62 2.40
C MET A 315 -4.39 37.90 1.68
N PRO A 316 -3.10 38.18 1.97
CA PRO A 316 -1.99 37.41 1.41
C PRO A 316 -2.13 35.91 1.62
N ILE A 317 -2.48 35.46 2.83
CA ILE A 317 -2.59 34.03 3.16
C ILE A 317 -3.78 33.38 2.47
N ILE A 318 -4.95 34.04 2.47
CA ILE A 318 -6.14 33.51 1.78
C ILE A 318 -5.88 33.41 0.27
N MET A 319 -5.25 34.42 -0.33
CA MET A 319 -4.92 34.40 -1.76
C MET A 319 -3.92 33.30 -2.09
N ALA A 320 -2.85 33.15 -1.30
CA ALA A 320 -1.86 32.09 -1.49
C ALA A 320 -2.51 30.70 -1.36
N GLY A 321 -3.32 30.49 -0.33
CA GLY A 321 -4.06 29.24 -0.13
C GLY A 321 -5.04 28.96 -1.27
N ALA A 322 -5.78 29.98 -1.74
CA ALA A 322 -6.70 29.85 -2.88
C ALA A 322 -5.95 29.52 -4.19
N THR A 323 -4.80 30.15 -4.44
CA THR A 323 -3.98 29.83 -5.62
C THR A 323 -3.38 28.43 -5.55
N THR A 324 -2.96 27.96 -4.37
CA THR A 324 -2.50 26.58 -4.20
C THR A 324 -3.64 25.59 -4.42
N ALA A 325 -4.82 25.84 -3.85
CA ALA A 325 -6.00 25.01 -4.06
C ALA A 325 -6.39 24.96 -5.56
N ALA A 326 -6.39 26.11 -6.24
CA ALA A 326 -6.67 26.18 -7.67
C ALA A 326 -5.59 25.49 -8.53
N GLY A 327 -4.35 25.35 -8.05
CA GLY A 327 -3.32 24.59 -8.74
C GLY A 327 -3.46 23.07 -8.62
N PHE A 328 -4.20 22.58 -7.61
CA PHE A 328 -4.46 21.16 -7.40
C PHE A 328 -5.80 20.67 -8.00
N ILE A 329 -6.71 21.59 -8.36
CA ILE A 329 -8.02 21.32 -8.98
C ILE A 329 -7.87 21.42 -10.50
#